data_AF-A0A9D8G830-F1
#
_entry.id   AF-A0A9D8G830-F1
#
_cell.length_a   1.000
_cell.length_b   1.000
_cell.length_c   1.000
_cell.angle_alpha   90.00
_cell.angle_beta   90.00
_cell.angle_gamma   90.00
#
_symmetry.space_group_name_H-M   'P 1'
#
loop_
_entity.id
_entity.type
_entity.pdbx_description
1 polymer ?
#
loop_
_entity_poly.entity_id
_entity_poly.type
_entity_poly.pdbx_seq_one_letter_code
_entity_poly.pdbx_strand_id
1 'polypeptide(L)'
;MADPKDLLDQAYDLYEAAHIEEALDKVRPLLSRQGSLNHDQRLSLLRLVGRCSLEIGDYERARQAFDTAGRISADLDRLDLAVTLFYLWRFDECEMILESLAIYPEIEAEVYWYRGLLAERRGEFDRADSLFHRATRLDPKRYVVPLKTDENETRDIYEAVLEEFPSDMRSAALEVPVLVEELPGDEVYEESGGRLHPLILAMYSGTPLDRKSVMTPNPEMDRIVLFRRNIAKISHSRDDLRRELRQTLIHEIGHHFGLSDDELEERGF
;
A
#
# COMPACT_ATOMS: atom_id res chain seq x y z
N MET A 1 11.93 14.11 34.34
CA MET A 1 11.12 13.77 33.15
C MET A 1 11.94 14.22 31.95
N ALA A 2 12.11 13.39 30.92
CA ALA A 2 12.90 13.79 29.74
C ALA A 2 12.26 14.99 29.02
N ASP A 3 13.11 15.87 28.48
CA ASP A 3 12.72 17.04 27.70
C ASP A 3 11.93 16.58 26.46
N PRO A 4 10.72 17.13 26.20
CA PRO A 4 9.99 16.85 24.98
C PRO A 4 10.78 17.03 23.70
N LYS A 5 11.70 18.01 23.64
CA LYS A 5 12.53 18.21 22.45
C LYS A 5 13.45 17.01 22.21
N ASP A 6 14.21 16.60 23.22
CA ASP A 6 15.14 15.47 23.12
C ASP A 6 14.43 14.16 22.74
N LEU A 7 13.20 13.96 23.26
CA LEU A 7 12.40 12.79 22.92
C LEU A 7 11.93 12.81 21.46
N LEU A 8 11.54 13.98 20.94
CA LEU A 8 11.15 14.13 19.55
C LEU A 8 12.34 13.93 18.62
N ASP A 9 13.47 14.58 18.89
CA ASP A 9 14.68 14.48 18.07
C ASP A 9 15.13 13.00 17.95
N GLN A 10 15.22 12.28 19.07
CA GLN A 10 15.57 10.84 19.06
C GLN A 10 14.53 9.97 18.35
N ALA A 11 13.26 10.36 18.37
CA ALA A 11 12.22 9.61 17.69
C ALA A 11 12.23 9.85 16.17
N TYR A 12 12.60 11.04 15.72
CA TYR A 12 12.87 11.30 14.30
C TYR A 12 14.10 10.52 13.82
N ASP A 13 15.18 10.45 14.62
CA ASP A 13 16.34 9.62 14.28
C ASP A 13 15.94 8.14 14.09
N LEU A 14 15.10 7.62 14.99
CA LEU A 14 14.56 6.25 14.88
C LEU A 14 13.68 6.07 13.64
N TYR A 15 12.81 7.05 13.35
CA TYR A 15 11.96 7.02 12.16
C TYR A 15 12.77 7.05 10.86
N GLU A 16 13.78 7.92 10.76
CA GLU A 16 14.67 8.00 9.59
C GLU A 16 15.50 6.73 9.40
N ALA A 17 15.81 6.02 10.49
CA ALA A 17 16.45 4.72 10.47
C ALA A 17 15.46 3.54 10.29
N ALA A 18 14.19 3.80 9.94
CA ALA A 18 13.11 2.83 9.73
C ALA A 18 12.73 1.99 10.98
N HIS A 19 13.09 2.43 12.18
CA HIS A 19 12.67 1.83 13.46
C HIS A 19 11.31 2.42 13.90
N ILE A 20 10.26 2.17 13.13
CA ILE A 20 8.97 2.88 13.23
C ILE A 20 8.27 2.66 14.59
N GLU A 21 8.22 1.42 15.08
CA GLU A 21 7.60 1.11 16.37
C GLU A 21 8.37 1.73 17.55
N GLU A 22 9.71 1.67 17.49
CA GLU A 22 10.58 2.28 18.49
C GLU A 22 10.42 3.80 18.53
N ALA A 23 10.26 4.45 17.37
CA ALA A 23 9.97 5.87 17.27
C ALA A 23 8.64 6.23 17.97
N LEU A 24 7.58 5.45 17.75
CA LEU A 24 6.29 5.63 18.43
C LEU A 24 6.40 5.43 19.95
N ASP A 25 7.15 4.43 20.38
CA ASP A 25 7.40 4.14 21.80
C ASP A 25 8.17 5.27 22.47
N LYS A 26 9.13 5.86 21.74
CA LYS A 26 9.92 6.99 22.22
C LYS A 26 9.06 8.20 22.58
N VAL A 27 8.05 8.50 21.77
CA VAL A 27 7.15 9.65 21.98
C VAL A 27 5.89 9.31 22.77
N ARG A 28 5.67 8.04 23.14
CA ARG A 28 4.54 7.61 23.98
C ARG A 28 4.34 8.46 25.24
N PRO A 29 5.39 8.87 25.99
CA PRO A 29 5.23 9.74 27.16
C PRO A 29 4.75 11.16 26.83
N LEU A 30 4.84 11.61 25.58
CA LEU A 30 4.37 12.94 25.14
C LEU A 30 2.88 12.92 24.78
N LEU A 31 2.38 11.79 24.27
CA LEU A 31 0.96 11.61 23.92
C LEU A 31 0.04 11.83 25.13
N SER A 32 0.43 11.37 26.31
CA SER A 32 -0.36 11.53 27.55
C SER A 32 -0.32 12.96 28.14
N ARG A 33 0.55 13.86 27.63
CA ARG A 33 0.75 15.21 28.16
C ARG A 33 0.81 16.29 27.09
N GLN A 34 0.08 16.11 25.99
CA GLN A 34 0.06 17.07 24.87
C GLN A 34 -0.21 18.52 25.30
N GLY A 35 -1.02 18.74 26.34
CA GLY A 35 -1.32 20.08 26.87
C GLY A 35 -0.13 20.83 27.48
N SER A 36 0.98 20.15 27.76
CA SER A 36 2.23 20.75 28.24
C SER A 36 3.23 21.11 27.14
N LEU A 37 2.95 20.70 25.90
CA LEU A 37 3.81 20.96 24.75
C LEU A 37 3.53 22.37 24.20
N ASN A 38 4.59 23.05 23.76
CA ASN A 38 4.41 24.25 22.96
C ASN A 38 3.86 23.90 21.56
N HIS A 39 3.53 24.93 20.78
CA HIS A 39 2.92 24.76 19.46
C HIS A 39 3.78 23.90 18.50
N ASP A 40 5.07 24.19 18.41
CA ASP A 40 6.00 23.51 17.50
C ASP A 40 6.24 22.05 17.91
N GLN A 41 6.41 21.80 19.21
CA GLN A 41 6.57 20.45 19.76
C GLN A 41 5.32 19.60 19.51
N ARG A 42 4.13 20.19 19.69
CA ARG A 42 2.88 19.49 19.42
C ARG A 42 2.70 19.17 17.95
N LEU A 43 3.04 20.12 17.06
CA LEU A 43 3.00 19.89 15.61
C LEU A 43 3.99 18.79 15.21
N SER A 44 5.22 18.86 15.69
CA SER A 44 6.27 17.86 15.44
C SER A 44 5.87 16.46 15.93
N LEU A 45 5.25 16.36 17.11
CA LEU A 45 4.71 15.11 17.64
C LEU A 45 3.60 14.53 16.74
N LEU A 46 2.64 15.36 16.33
CA LEU A 46 1.51 14.92 15.50
C LEU A 46 1.98 14.47 14.12
N ARG A 47 2.93 15.17 13.50
CA ARG A 47 3.55 14.78 12.22
C ARG A 47 4.24 13.42 12.32
N LEU A 48 5.08 13.24 13.33
CA LEU A 48 5.78 11.98 13.55
C LEU A 48 4.79 10.83 13.76
N VAL A 49 3.81 11.01 14.66
CA VAL A 49 2.79 9.99 14.94
C VAL A 49 1.99 9.69 13.68
N GLY A 50 1.62 10.71 12.90
CA GLY A 50 0.92 10.55 11.64
C GLY A 50 1.70 9.68 10.66
N ARG A 51 2.97 10.04 10.41
CA ARG A 51 3.84 9.31 9.47
C ARG A 51 4.12 7.89 9.93
N CYS A 52 4.48 7.68 11.20
CA CYS A 52 4.66 6.34 11.73
C CYS A 52 3.39 5.50 11.63
N SER A 53 2.21 6.08 11.89
CA SER A 53 0.93 5.37 11.79
C SER A 53 0.59 5.01 10.34
N LEU A 54 0.94 5.88 9.39
CA LEU A 54 0.79 5.62 7.96
C LEU A 54 1.67 4.43 7.52
N GLU A 55 2.95 4.40 7.93
CA GLU A 55 3.89 3.33 7.59
C GLU A 55 3.46 1.96 8.14
N ILE A 56 2.91 1.90 9.36
CA ILE A 56 2.43 0.63 9.96
C ILE A 56 1.01 0.23 9.53
N GLY A 57 0.35 1.04 8.68
CA GLY A 57 -1.00 0.78 8.19
C GLY A 57 -2.15 1.16 9.14
N ASP A 58 -1.89 1.89 10.23
CA ASP A 58 -2.93 2.46 11.10
C ASP A 58 -3.42 3.81 10.54
N TYR A 59 -4.11 3.73 9.39
CA TYR A 59 -4.50 4.92 8.62
C TYR A 59 -5.50 5.83 9.34
N GLU A 60 -6.36 5.29 10.21
CA GLU A 60 -7.26 6.15 11.00
C GLU A 60 -6.50 6.95 12.05
N ARG A 61 -5.51 6.35 12.72
CA ARG A 61 -4.63 7.09 13.62
C ARG A 61 -3.80 8.12 12.88
N ALA A 62 -3.28 7.77 11.71
CA ALA A 62 -2.58 8.71 10.83
C ALA A 62 -3.47 9.91 10.48
N ARG A 63 -4.71 9.65 10.05
CA ARG A 63 -5.67 10.69 9.69
C ARG A 63 -5.97 11.62 10.86
N GLN A 64 -6.24 11.07 12.05
CA GLN A 64 -6.50 11.87 13.25
C GLN A 64 -5.33 12.78 13.60
N ALA A 65 -4.10 12.28 13.46
CA ALA A 65 -2.89 13.04 13.72
C ALA A 65 -2.73 14.19 12.70
N PHE A 66 -2.85 13.90 11.40
CA PHE A 66 -2.73 14.89 10.34
C PHE A 66 -3.88 15.91 10.33
N ASP A 67 -5.13 15.49 10.58
CA ASP A 67 -6.28 16.40 10.74
C ASP A 67 -6.03 17.39 11.89
N THR A 68 -5.43 16.92 12.99
CA THR A 68 -5.10 17.79 14.13
C THR A 68 -3.92 18.71 13.82
N ALA A 69 -2.90 18.21 13.12
CA ALA A 69 -1.77 19.01 12.65
C ALA A 69 -2.22 20.11 11.66
N GLY A 70 -3.11 19.79 10.73
CA GLY A 70 -3.66 20.73 9.74
C GLY A 70 -4.49 21.86 10.34
N ARG A 71 -5.03 21.69 11.55
CA ARG A 71 -5.69 22.77 12.31
C ARG A 71 -4.67 23.69 13.01
N ILE A 72 -3.43 23.25 13.15
CA ILE A 72 -2.33 23.94 13.82
C ILE A 72 -1.49 24.71 12.79
N SER A 73 -1.13 24.07 11.66
CA SER A 73 -0.43 24.69 10.52
C SER A 73 -1.05 24.28 9.19
N ALA A 74 -1.07 25.18 8.21
CA ALA A 74 -1.76 25.01 6.92
C ALA A 74 -0.89 24.39 5.80
N ASP A 75 0.36 24.01 6.10
CA ASP A 75 1.38 23.65 5.12
C ASP A 75 1.35 22.17 4.67
N LEU A 76 2.45 21.74 4.00
CA LEU A 76 2.77 20.45 3.37
C LEU A 76 2.26 19.16 4.05
N ASP A 77 1.89 19.19 5.34
CA ASP A 77 1.23 18.08 6.04
C ASP A 77 -0.10 17.67 5.38
N ARG A 78 -0.69 18.57 4.59
CA ARG A 78 -1.86 18.27 3.78
C ARG A 78 -1.59 17.18 2.74
N LEU A 79 -0.35 17.03 2.27
CA LEU A 79 0.01 15.91 1.41
C LEU A 79 -0.10 14.59 2.17
N ASP A 80 0.53 14.51 3.35
CA ASP A 80 0.47 13.31 4.19
C ASP A 80 -1.00 12.93 4.53
N LEU A 81 -1.86 13.94 4.77
CA LEU A 81 -3.31 13.73 4.93
C LEU A 81 -3.96 13.20 3.65
N ALA A 82 -3.67 13.77 2.48
CA ALA A 82 -4.23 13.30 1.21
C ALA A 82 -3.82 11.86 0.91
N VAL A 83 -2.56 11.52 1.15
CA VAL A 83 -2.04 10.16 1.04
C VAL A 83 -2.78 9.23 2.00
N THR A 84 -2.96 9.63 3.26
CA THR A 84 -3.71 8.85 4.24
C THR A 84 -5.16 8.62 3.80
N LEU A 85 -5.83 9.63 3.24
CA LEU A 85 -7.19 9.53 2.73
C LEU A 85 -7.29 8.57 1.54
N PHE A 86 -6.26 8.52 0.69
CA PHE A 86 -6.16 7.53 -0.37
C PHE A 86 -6.15 6.10 0.20
N TYR A 87 -5.33 5.84 1.23
CA TYR A 87 -5.29 4.53 1.90
C TYR A 87 -6.58 4.17 2.64
N LEU A 88 -7.35 5.17 3.09
CA LEU A 88 -8.68 5.00 3.67
C LEU A 88 -9.82 4.90 2.64
N TRP A 89 -9.51 4.80 1.34
CA TRP A 89 -10.50 4.77 0.26
C TRP A 89 -11.39 6.02 0.17
N ARG A 90 -10.98 7.14 0.78
CA ARG A 90 -11.66 8.44 0.72
C ARG A 90 -11.15 9.25 -0.47
N PHE A 91 -11.32 8.69 -1.66
CA PHE A 91 -10.70 9.16 -2.90
C PHE A 91 -11.12 10.58 -3.30
N ASP A 92 -12.38 10.96 -3.09
CA ASP A 92 -12.85 12.30 -3.42
C ASP A 92 -12.21 13.38 -2.53
N GLU A 93 -12.09 13.10 -1.23
CA GLU A 93 -11.43 14.02 -0.30
C GLU A 93 -9.93 14.09 -0.54
N CYS A 94 -9.31 12.96 -0.89
CA CYS A 94 -7.92 12.92 -1.36
C CYS A 94 -7.73 13.86 -2.56
N GLU A 95 -8.57 13.75 -3.59
CA GLU A 95 -8.46 14.60 -4.77
C GLU A 95 -8.61 16.09 -4.44
N MET A 96 -9.62 16.46 -3.65
CA MET A 96 -9.85 17.84 -3.25
C MET A 96 -8.62 18.47 -2.60
N ILE A 97 -7.88 17.71 -1.80
CA ILE A 97 -6.64 18.20 -1.19
C ILE A 97 -5.53 18.31 -2.24
N LEU A 98 -5.31 17.27 -3.04
CA LEU A 98 -4.25 17.24 -4.06
C LEU A 98 -4.37 18.37 -5.09
N GLU A 99 -5.60 18.77 -5.45
CA GLU A 99 -5.84 19.91 -6.35
C GLU A 99 -5.27 21.22 -5.79
N SER A 100 -5.38 21.43 -4.47
CA SER A 100 -4.83 22.61 -3.81
C SER A 100 -3.31 22.59 -3.65
N LEU A 101 -2.69 21.41 -3.79
CA LEU A 101 -1.25 21.21 -3.57
C LEU A 101 -0.41 21.26 -4.84
N ALA A 102 -1.03 21.29 -6.02
CA ALA A 102 -0.32 21.30 -7.31
C ALA A 102 0.54 22.56 -7.55
N ILE A 103 0.48 23.55 -6.66
CA ILE A 103 1.25 24.80 -6.72
C ILE A 103 2.63 24.71 -6.06
N TYR A 104 2.90 23.65 -5.28
CA TYR A 104 4.14 23.49 -4.49
C TYR A 104 5.15 22.60 -5.23
N PRO A 105 6.24 23.17 -5.80
CA PRO A 105 7.19 22.42 -6.62
C PRO A 105 7.89 21.27 -5.89
N GLU A 106 8.10 21.40 -4.59
CA GLU A 106 8.80 20.42 -3.74
C GLU A 106 8.07 19.09 -3.59
N ILE A 107 6.74 19.09 -3.76
CA ILE A 107 5.89 17.89 -3.66
C ILE A 107 5.16 17.59 -4.98
N GLU A 108 5.47 18.34 -6.03
CA GLU A 108 4.76 18.29 -7.31
C GLU A 108 4.77 16.87 -7.90
N ALA A 109 5.90 16.15 -7.80
CA ALA A 109 6.04 14.78 -8.28
C ALA A 109 5.03 13.82 -7.59
N GLU A 110 4.95 13.90 -6.27
CA GLU A 110 4.07 13.06 -5.45
C GLU A 110 2.59 13.39 -5.68
N VAL A 111 2.26 14.68 -5.82
CA VAL A 111 0.92 15.11 -6.18
C VAL A 111 0.50 14.52 -7.53
N TYR A 112 1.37 14.54 -8.54
CA TYR A 112 1.08 13.92 -9.83
C TYR A 112 0.94 12.41 -9.74
N TRP A 113 1.75 11.75 -8.92
CA TRP A 113 1.66 10.31 -8.69
C TRP A 113 0.27 9.93 -8.16
N TYR A 114 -0.17 10.52 -7.04
CA TYR A 114 -1.47 10.20 -6.44
C TYR A 114 -2.65 10.62 -7.32
N ARG A 115 -2.55 11.72 -8.07
CA ARG A 115 -3.57 12.06 -9.08
C ARG A 115 -3.63 11.03 -10.20
N GLY A 116 -2.51 10.43 -10.58
CA GLY A 116 -2.45 9.32 -11.52
C GLY A 116 -3.17 8.08 -10.98
N LEU A 117 -2.94 7.72 -9.72
CA LEU A 117 -3.65 6.63 -9.03
C LEU A 117 -5.16 6.84 -9.04
N LEU A 118 -5.61 8.06 -8.70
CA LEU A 118 -7.04 8.42 -8.72
C LEU A 118 -7.63 8.37 -10.13
N ALA A 119 -6.88 8.79 -11.15
CA ALA A 119 -7.30 8.69 -12.54
C ALA A 119 -7.45 7.23 -13.00
N GLU A 120 -6.54 6.31 -12.60
CA GLU A 120 -6.71 4.88 -12.90
C GLU A 120 -7.98 4.32 -12.27
N ARG A 121 -8.29 4.68 -11.02
CA ARG A 121 -9.52 4.24 -10.34
C ARG A 121 -10.80 4.67 -11.04
N ARG A 122 -10.76 5.79 -11.78
CA ARG A 122 -11.88 6.29 -12.59
C ARG A 122 -11.93 5.70 -13.99
N GLY A 123 -10.99 4.83 -14.35
CA GLY A 123 -10.83 4.31 -15.71
C GLY A 123 -10.26 5.33 -16.70
N GLU A 124 -9.72 6.47 -16.21
CA GLU A 124 -9.12 7.52 -17.04
C GLU A 124 -7.65 7.18 -17.38
N PHE A 125 -7.41 6.04 -18.02
CA PHE A 125 -6.07 5.46 -18.16
C PHE A 125 -5.07 6.32 -18.94
N ASP A 126 -5.51 7.00 -20.01
CA ASP A 126 -4.61 7.90 -20.77
C ASP A 126 -4.18 9.12 -19.93
N ARG A 127 -5.09 9.60 -19.07
CA ARG A 127 -4.79 10.68 -18.12
C ARG A 127 -3.83 10.17 -17.05
N ALA A 128 -4.08 9.00 -16.49
CA ALA A 128 -3.19 8.36 -15.51
C ALA A 128 -1.78 8.19 -16.07
N ASP A 129 -1.63 7.63 -17.28
CA ASP A 129 -0.36 7.50 -17.99
C ASP A 129 0.37 8.85 -18.05
N SER A 130 -0.32 9.91 -18.49
CA SER A 130 0.26 11.25 -18.60
C SER A 130 0.72 11.81 -17.25
N LEU A 131 -0.03 11.55 -16.18
CA LEU A 131 0.30 11.99 -14.81
C LEU A 131 1.51 11.23 -14.26
N PHE A 132 1.58 9.90 -14.46
CA PHE A 132 2.74 9.10 -14.05
C PHE A 132 4.02 9.51 -14.78
N HIS A 133 3.94 9.75 -16.10
CA HIS A 133 5.09 10.27 -16.85
C HIS A 133 5.58 11.63 -16.32
N ARG A 134 4.66 12.46 -15.82
CA ARG A 134 5.03 13.74 -15.20
C ARG A 134 5.69 13.52 -13.83
N ALA A 135 5.13 12.66 -12.99
CA ALA A 135 5.71 12.29 -11.70
C ALA A 135 7.13 11.75 -11.86
N THR A 136 7.35 10.77 -12.75
CA THR A 136 8.68 10.19 -13.02
C THR A 136 9.65 11.20 -13.61
N ARG A 137 9.19 12.15 -14.45
CA ARG A 137 10.09 13.19 -14.97
C ARG A 137 10.60 14.12 -13.87
N LEU A 138 9.76 14.40 -12.88
CA LEU A 138 10.08 15.27 -11.74
C LEU A 138 10.96 14.55 -10.70
N ASP A 139 10.66 13.29 -10.42
CA ASP A 139 11.46 12.45 -9.51
C ASP A 139 11.56 10.99 -10.02
N PRO A 140 12.53 10.70 -10.91
CA PRO A 140 12.71 9.37 -11.49
C PRO A 140 13.34 8.37 -10.52
N LYS A 141 13.82 8.81 -9.34
CA LYS A 141 14.33 7.91 -8.32
C LYS A 141 13.19 7.29 -7.51
N ARG A 142 12.13 8.06 -7.29
CA ARG A 142 10.99 7.64 -6.47
C ARG A 142 9.84 7.05 -7.27
N TYR A 143 9.58 7.53 -8.49
CA TYR A 143 8.42 7.13 -9.28
C TYR A 143 8.81 6.48 -10.60
N VAL A 144 8.12 5.39 -10.94
CA VAL A 144 8.28 4.69 -12.22
C VAL A 144 7.17 5.06 -13.18
N VAL A 145 7.42 4.93 -14.48
CA VAL A 145 6.32 4.87 -15.45
C VAL A 145 5.79 3.45 -15.39
N PRO A 146 4.53 3.23 -14.98
CA PRO A 146 3.98 1.88 -14.91
C PRO A 146 4.03 1.21 -16.28
N LEU A 147 4.45 -0.05 -16.31
CA LEU A 147 4.52 -0.81 -17.54
C LEU A 147 3.12 -0.99 -18.11
N LYS A 148 2.98 -0.77 -19.42
CA LYS A 148 1.78 -1.19 -20.14
C LYS A 148 1.81 -2.71 -20.20
N THR A 149 0.81 -3.32 -19.56
CA THR A 149 0.50 -4.73 -19.71
C THR A 149 -0.90 -4.85 -20.31
N ASP A 150 -1.18 -5.97 -20.95
CA ASP A 150 -2.55 -6.40 -21.21
C ASP A 150 -2.86 -7.70 -20.43
N GLU A 151 -4.11 -8.13 -20.47
CA GLU A 151 -4.54 -9.32 -19.73
C GLU A 151 -3.82 -10.58 -20.24
N ASN A 152 -3.59 -10.69 -21.55
CA ASN A 152 -2.93 -11.86 -22.14
C ASN A 152 -1.45 -11.91 -21.75
N GLU A 153 -0.72 -10.79 -21.83
CA GLU A 153 0.66 -10.73 -21.39
C GLU A 153 0.80 -11.06 -19.90
N THR A 154 -0.12 -10.55 -19.07
CA THR A 154 -0.12 -10.84 -17.62
C THR A 154 -0.38 -12.34 -17.38
N ARG A 155 -1.31 -12.94 -18.13
CA ARG A 155 -1.63 -14.37 -18.07
C ARG A 155 -0.46 -15.24 -18.55
N ASP A 156 0.17 -14.89 -19.66
CA ASP A 156 1.32 -15.61 -20.20
C ASP A 156 2.50 -15.59 -19.21
N ILE A 157 2.75 -14.43 -18.57
CA ILE A 157 3.77 -14.33 -17.52
C ILE A 157 3.40 -15.20 -16.33
N TYR A 158 2.14 -15.19 -15.91
CA TYR A 158 1.64 -16.04 -14.84
C TYR A 158 1.84 -17.54 -15.13
N GLU A 159 1.46 -17.99 -16.32
CA GLU A 159 1.62 -19.39 -16.73
C GLU A 159 3.09 -19.81 -16.78
N ALA A 160 3.96 -18.95 -17.32
CA ALA A 160 5.40 -19.19 -17.32
C ALA A 160 5.97 -19.29 -15.90
N VAL A 161 5.51 -18.44 -14.99
CA VAL A 161 5.90 -18.47 -13.57
C VAL A 161 5.43 -19.77 -12.90
N LEU A 162 4.20 -20.24 -13.16
CA LEU A 162 3.72 -21.53 -12.63
C LEU A 162 4.60 -22.71 -13.09
N GLU A 163 5.14 -22.66 -14.30
CA GLU A 163 6.05 -23.68 -14.82
C GLU A 163 7.40 -23.74 -14.08
N GLU A 164 7.74 -22.73 -13.28
CA GLU A 164 8.92 -22.74 -12.42
C GLU A 164 8.68 -23.46 -11.09
N PHE A 165 7.42 -23.60 -10.65
CA PHE A 165 7.12 -24.24 -9.36
C PHE A 165 7.38 -25.76 -9.39
N PRO A 166 7.76 -26.36 -8.24
CA PRO A 166 7.76 -27.82 -8.04
C PRO A 166 6.42 -28.46 -8.44
N SER A 167 6.45 -29.69 -8.96
CA SER A 167 5.28 -30.33 -9.57
C SER A 167 4.08 -30.49 -8.63
N ASP A 168 4.35 -30.68 -7.34
CA ASP A 168 3.34 -30.78 -6.28
C ASP A 168 2.66 -29.44 -6.01
N MET A 169 3.41 -28.33 -5.93
CA MET A 169 2.83 -26.98 -5.79
C MET A 169 2.11 -26.53 -7.06
N ARG A 170 2.65 -26.84 -8.24
CA ARG A 170 2.02 -26.53 -9.52
C ARG A 170 0.66 -27.22 -9.68
N SER A 171 0.59 -28.50 -9.33
CA SER A 171 -0.68 -29.26 -9.40
C SER A 171 -1.76 -28.64 -8.54
N ALA A 172 -1.37 -28.15 -7.37
CA ALA A 172 -2.29 -27.57 -6.42
C ALA A 172 -2.64 -26.09 -6.76
N ALA A 173 -1.71 -25.36 -7.39
CA ALA A 173 -2.00 -24.05 -7.98
C ALA A 173 -2.98 -24.14 -9.17
N LEU A 174 -2.93 -25.22 -9.96
CA LEU A 174 -3.89 -25.47 -11.05
C LEU A 174 -5.33 -25.70 -10.55
N GLU A 175 -5.51 -26.03 -9.26
CA GLU A 175 -6.83 -26.18 -8.64
C GLU A 175 -7.43 -24.83 -8.20
N VAL A 176 -6.65 -23.74 -8.20
CA VAL A 176 -7.06 -22.39 -7.80
C VAL A 176 -7.02 -21.46 -9.02
N PRO A 177 -8.18 -21.12 -9.62
CA PRO A 177 -8.25 -20.15 -10.72
C PRO A 177 -7.56 -18.83 -10.38
N VAL A 178 -6.83 -18.28 -11.35
CA VAL A 178 -6.23 -16.96 -11.25
C VAL A 178 -6.93 -15.99 -12.18
N LEU A 179 -7.46 -14.93 -11.59
CA LEU A 179 -8.11 -13.83 -12.29
C LEU A 179 -7.15 -12.65 -12.36
N VAL A 180 -7.18 -11.94 -13.48
CA VAL A 180 -6.38 -10.74 -13.70
C VAL A 180 -7.36 -9.57 -13.80
N GLU A 181 -7.30 -8.67 -12.82
CA GLU A 181 -8.11 -7.47 -12.75
C GLU A 181 -7.23 -6.23 -12.92
N GLU A 182 -7.83 -5.11 -13.31
CA GLU A 182 -7.12 -3.83 -13.42
C GLU A 182 -6.63 -3.35 -12.04
N LEU A 183 -7.57 -3.25 -11.09
CA LEU A 183 -7.45 -2.66 -9.77
C LEU A 183 -8.47 -3.27 -8.80
N PRO A 184 -8.25 -3.19 -7.47
CA PRO A 184 -9.26 -3.58 -6.49
C PRO A 184 -10.49 -2.65 -6.57
N GLY A 185 -11.67 -3.26 -6.73
CA GLY A 185 -12.96 -2.57 -6.75
C GLY A 185 -13.54 -2.30 -5.36
N ASP A 186 -14.59 -1.49 -5.30
CA ASP A 186 -15.24 -1.08 -4.04
C ASP A 186 -15.91 -2.26 -3.31
N GLU A 187 -16.45 -3.23 -4.05
CA GLU A 187 -17.03 -4.47 -3.49
C GLU A 187 -15.99 -5.23 -2.62
N VAL A 188 -14.77 -5.36 -3.13
CA VAL A 188 -13.67 -6.04 -2.43
C VAL A 188 -13.26 -5.28 -1.17
N TYR A 189 -13.27 -3.95 -1.21
CA TYR A 189 -12.99 -3.11 -0.04
C TYR A 189 -14.08 -3.27 1.03
N GLU A 190 -15.35 -3.28 0.65
CA GLU A 190 -16.48 -3.49 1.56
C GLU A 190 -16.40 -4.88 2.22
N GLU A 191 -16.14 -5.93 1.44
CA GLU A 191 -15.95 -7.31 1.93
C GLU A 191 -14.78 -7.43 2.91
N SER A 192 -13.72 -6.64 2.74
CA SER A 192 -12.58 -6.58 3.67
C SER A 192 -12.91 -5.90 5.02
N GLY A 193 -14.13 -5.40 5.20
CA GLY A 193 -14.51 -4.60 6.36
C GLY A 193 -13.84 -3.23 6.37
N GLY A 194 -13.53 -2.67 5.19
CA GLY A 194 -12.93 -1.36 5.03
C GLY A 194 -11.44 -1.28 5.37
N ARG A 195 -10.70 -2.39 5.24
CA ARG A 195 -9.27 -2.49 5.61
C ARG A 195 -8.34 -2.83 4.44
N LEU A 196 -8.87 -2.97 3.23
CA LEU A 196 -8.07 -3.31 2.05
C LEU A 196 -7.11 -2.17 1.68
N HIS A 197 -5.86 -2.52 1.45
CA HIS A 197 -4.88 -1.59 0.91
C HIS A 197 -5.20 -1.29 -0.58
N PRO A 198 -5.38 -0.02 -1.02
CA PRO A 198 -5.76 0.28 -2.41
C PRO A 198 -4.71 -0.16 -3.45
N LEU A 199 -3.44 -0.29 -3.04
CA LEU A 199 -2.33 -0.73 -3.89
C LEU A 199 -1.97 -2.21 -3.68
N ILE A 200 -2.87 -3.01 -3.09
CA ILE A 200 -2.66 -4.45 -2.94
C ILE A 200 -2.36 -5.09 -4.31
N LEU A 201 -1.38 -6.00 -4.36
CA LEU A 201 -0.89 -6.61 -5.59
C LEU A 201 -1.74 -7.79 -6.03
N ALA A 202 -2.16 -8.60 -5.06
CA ALA A 202 -3.02 -9.74 -5.25
C ALA A 202 -3.84 -10.00 -3.99
N MET A 203 -4.87 -10.84 -4.13
CA MET A 203 -5.57 -11.38 -2.98
C MET A 203 -6.09 -12.78 -3.27
N TYR A 204 -6.12 -13.59 -2.22
CA TYR A 204 -6.94 -14.79 -2.18
C TYR A 204 -8.41 -14.46 -1.87
N SER A 205 -9.33 -14.96 -2.69
CA SER A 205 -10.78 -14.86 -2.49
C SER A 205 -11.36 -16.28 -2.38
N GLY A 206 -11.87 -16.62 -1.21
CA GLY A 206 -12.40 -17.95 -0.88
C GLY A 206 -12.17 -18.31 0.59
N THR A 207 -12.38 -19.58 0.93
CA THR A 207 -12.11 -20.09 2.30
C THR A 207 -10.80 -20.88 2.29
N PRO A 208 -9.77 -20.47 3.07
CA PRO A 208 -8.50 -21.21 3.16
C PRO A 208 -8.70 -22.70 3.47
N LEU A 209 -7.84 -23.56 2.91
CA LEU A 209 -7.98 -25.03 3.00
C LEU A 209 -8.01 -25.55 4.45
N ASP A 210 -7.19 -24.97 5.33
CA ASP A 210 -7.10 -25.27 6.75
C ASP A 210 -8.39 -24.93 7.53
N ARG A 211 -9.24 -24.06 6.97
CA ARG A 211 -10.52 -23.63 7.53
C ARG A 211 -11.73 -24.24 6.83
N LYS A 212 -11.53 -25.05 5.78
CA LYS A 212 -12.63 -25.74 5.11
C LYS A 212 -13.21 -26.85 6.01
N SER A 213 -14.52 -26.77 6.25
CA SER A 213 -15.28 -27.84 6.91
C SER A 213 -15.68 -28.90 5.89
N VAL A 214 -15.41 -30.17 6.18
CA VAL A 214 -15.88 -31.31 5.35
C VAL A 214 -17.42 -31.42 5.36
N MET A 215 -18.10 -30.84 6.36
CA MET A 215 -19.54 -30.97 6.55
C MET A 215 -20.36 -29.80 6.01
N THR A 216 -19.72 -28.69 5.62
CA THR A 216 -20.41 -27.48 5.17
C THR A 216 -20.02 -27.18 3.72
N PRO A 217 -20.97 -27.12 2.76
CA PRO A 217 -20.66 -26.69 1.41
C PRO A 217 -20.07 -25.29 1.44
N ASN A 218 -18.88 -25.11 0.87
CA ASN A 218 -18.33 -23.78 0.61
C ASN A 218 -18.83 -23.34 -0.78
N PRO A 219 -19.73 -22.34 -0.87
CA PRO A 219 -20.25 -21.89 -2.15
C PRO A 219 -19.23 -21.04 -2.94
N GLU A 220 -18.17 -20.55 -2.29
CA GLU A 220 -17.15 -19.73 -2.93
C GLU A 220 -16.04 -20.60 -3.52
N MET A 221 -15.80 -20.45 -4.83
CA MET A 221 -14.60 -20.99 -5.46
C MET A 221 -13.41 -20.15 -5.01
N ASP A 222 -12.44 -20.83 -4.39
CA ASP A 222 -11.13 -20.28 -4.11
C ASP A 222 -10.49 -19.79 -5.39
N ARG A 223 -9.98 -18.57 -5.38
CA ARG A 223 -9.32 -17.94 -6.52
C ARG A 223 -8.28 -16.95 -6.03
N ILE A 224 -7.25 -16.74 -6.83
CA ILE A 224 -6.31 -15.64 -6.65
C ILE A 224 -6.70 -14.55 -7.64
N VAL A 225 -6.78 -13.31 -7.18
CA VAL A 225 -7.02 -12.14 -8.02
C VAL A 225 -5.75 -11.30 -8.05
N LEU A 226 -5.16 -11.12 -9.23
CA LEU A 226 -4.00 -10.26 -9.45
C LEU A 226 -4.46 -8.88 -9.93
N PHE A 227 -3.93 -7.82 -9.34
CA PHE A 227 -4.24 -6.44 -9.73
C PHE A 227 -3.13 -5.87 -10.62
N ARG A 228 -3.24 -6.12 -11.92
CA ARG A 228 -2.15 -5.91 -12.90
C ARG A 228 -1.59 -4.48 -12.90
N ARG A 229 -2.43 -3.46 -12.68
CA ARG A 229 -1.95 -2.06 -12.62
C ARG A 229 -1.19 -1.77 -11.33
N ASN A 230 -1.54 -2.40 -10.20
CA ASN A 230 -0.80 -2.24 -8.95
C ASN A 230 0.58 -2.87 -9.07
N ILE A 231 0.67 -4.06 -9.66
CA ILE A 231 1.93 -4.74 -9.93
C ILE A 231 2.80 -3.93 -10.91
N ALA A 232 2.20 -3.36 -11.97
CA ALA A 232 2.93 -2.53 -12.93
C ALA A 232 3.58 -1.28 -12.30
N LYS A 233 3.00 -0.75 -11.21
CA LYS A 233 3.50 0.44 -10.50
C LYS A 233 4.75 0.19 -9.65
N ILE A 234 5.06 -1.06 -9.33
CA ILE A 234 6.25 -1.43 -8.56
C ILE A 234 7.34 -2.07 -9.45
N SER A 235 7.11 -2.14 -10.76
CA SER A 235 7.98 -2.83 -11.72
C SER A 235 8.76 -1.86 -12.60
N HIS A 236 10.09 -1.88 -12.56
CA HIS A 236 10.94 -1.00 -13.37
C HIS A 236 11.22 -1.54 -14.78
N SER A 237 11.04 -2.85 -14.99
CA SER A 237 11.30 -3.56 -16.24
C SER A 237 10.39 -4.78 -16.38
N ARG A 238 10.34 -5.41 -17.56
CA ARG A 238 9.58 -6.65 -17.74
C ARG A 238 10.11 -7.78 -16.87
N ASP A 239 11.42 -7.82 -16.61
CA ASP A 239 12.02 -8.83 -15.74
C ASP A 239 11.70 -8.56 -14.27
N ASP A 240 11.63 -7.28 -13.86
CA ASP A 240 11.09 -6.91 -12.55
C ASP A 240 9.63 -7.33 -12.43
N LEU A 241 8.80 -7.05 -13.43
CA LEU A 241 7.39 -7.43 -13.46
C LEU A 241 7.20 -8.95 -13.28
N ARG A 242 8.00 -9.77 -13.98
CA ARG A 242 7.99 -11.22 -13.81
C ARG A 242 8.37 -11.63 -12.39
N ARG A 243 9.39 -10.99 -11.80
CA ARG A 243 9.83 -11.26 -10.43
C ARG A 243 8.74 -10.89 -9.42
N GLU A 244 8.13 -9.71 -9.53
CA GLU A 244 7.06 -9.26 -8.63
C GLU A 244 5.84 -10.17 -8.74
N LEU A 245 5.44 -10.57 -9.96
CA LEU A 245 4.39 -11.56 -10.18
C LEU A 245 4.72 -12.90 -9.53
N ARG A 246 5.95 -13.41 -9.74
CA ARG A 246 6.44 -14.64 -9.12
C ARG A 246 6.32 -14.59 -7.61
N GLN A 247 6.89 -13.58 -6.97
CA GLN A 247 6.87 -13.46 -5.51
C GLN A 247 5.45 -13.33 -4.97
N THR A 248 4.61 -12.53 -5.62
CA THR A 248 3.20 -12.36 -5.25
C THR A 248 2.45 -13.70 -5.31
N LEU A 249 2.61 -14.45 -6.39
CA LEU A 249 1.94 -15.75 -6.56
C LEU A 249 2.42 -16.80 -5.57
N ILE A 250 3.72 -16.85 -5.30
CA ILE A 250 4.29 -17.73 -4.28
C ILE A 250 3.61 -17.48 -2.94
N HIS A 251 3.50 -16.20 -2.52
CA HIS A 251 2.88 -15.85 -1.23
C HIS A 251 1.41 -16.27 -1.19
N GLU A 252 0.62 -15.92 -2.21
CA GLU A 252 -0.81 -16.25 -2.25
C GLU A 252 -1.07 -17.77 -2.30
N ILE A 253 -0.29 -18.50 -3.10
CA ILE A 253 -0.36 -19.97 -3.19
C ILE A 253 0.08 -20.60 -1.86
N GLY A 254 1.15 -20.08 -1.26
CA GLY A 254 1.65 -20.52 0.05
C GLY A 254 0.60 -20.42 1.14
N HIS A 255 -0.03 -19.24 1.27
CA HIS A 255 -1.10 -19.01 2.23
C HIS A 255 -2.35 -19.87 1.95
N HIS A 256 -2.66 -20.15 0.68
CA HIS A 256 -3.73 -21.10 0.37
C HIS A 256 -3.47 -22.49 0.98
N PHE A 257 -2.20 -22.93 1.03
CA PHE A 257 -1.78 -24.17 1.70
C PHE A 257 -1.56 -24.03 3.21
N GLY A 258 -1.80 -22.85 3.78
CA GLY A 258 -1.57 -22.58 5.20
C GLY A 258 -0.08 -22.47 5.57
N LEU A 259 0.79 -22.19 4.59
CA LEU A 259 2.21 -21.93 4.85
C LEU A 259 2.39 -20.51 5.40
N SER A 260 3.27 -20.38 6.39
CA SER A 260 3.77 -19.07 6.83
C SER A 260 4.83 -18.52 5.87
N ASP A 261 5.12 -17.23 5.98
CA ASP A 261 6.19 -16.58 5.23
C ASP A 261 7.55 -17.27 5.51
N ASP A 262 7.82 -17.60 6.79
CA ASP A 262 9.02 -18.33 7.20
C ASP A 262 9.12 -19.71 6.50
N GLU A 263 8.00 -20.45 6.39
CA GLU A 263 7.98 -21.75 5.72
C GLU A 263 8.20 -21.66 4.22
N LEU A 264 7.78 -20.55 3.59
CA LEU A 264 8.06 -20.29 2.18
C LEU A 264 9.55 -19.98 1.97
N GLU A 265 10.15 -19.16 2.83
CA GLU A 265 11.57 -18.82 2.77
C GLU A 265 12.46 -20.07 3.00
N GLU A 266 12.13 -20.92 3.99
CA GLU A 266 12.84 -22.18 4.25
C GLU A 266 12.83 -23.14 3.06
N ARG A 267 11.80 -23.06 2.21
CA ARG A 267 11.66 -23.88 0.99
C ARG A 267 12.37 -23.25 -0.23
N GLY A 268 12.99 -22.09 -0.06
CA GLY A 268 13.80 -21.42 -1.08
C GLY A 268 12.98 -20.65 -2.12
N PHE A 269 11.82 -20.14 -1.73
CA PHE A 269 10.96 -19.36 -2.61
C PHE A 269 11.29 -17.86 -2.64
#